data_AF-A0A2V1NPT2-F1
#
_entry.id   AF-A0A2V1NPT2-F1
#
_cell.length_a   1.000
_cell.length_b   1.000
_cell.length_c   1.000
_cell.angle_alpha   90.00
_cell.angle_beta   90.00
_cell.angle_gamma   90.00
#
_symmetry.space_group_name_H-M   'P 1'
#
loop_
_entity.id
_entity.type
_entity.pdbx_description
1 polymer ?
#
loop_
_entity_poly.entity_id
_entity_poly.type
_entity_poly.pdbx_seq_one_letter_code
_entity_poly.pdbx_strand_id
1 'polypeptide(L)'
;MIRRRITAVAMAVGAVLPLGVVAAPSAQARPSDCDGGNLSGYYDTVYSRSFYGRTIELRNASLLDIHSKARLLNYRSGDLVWIDRSLRTMPLTPKYPGDNQVRGYGGGWKQCGPFGRSESNVVRSWHFAVRACFRPAGGPTSECGPWYIDQ
;
A
#
# COMPACT_ATOMS: atom_id res chain seq x y z
N MET A 1 -45.02 42.68 -44.83
CA MET A 1 -43.81 42.52 -44.00
C MET A 1 -43.87 41.17 -43.29
N ILE A 2 -43.04 40.20 -43.70
CA ILE A 2 -42.95 38.86 -43.08
C ILE A 2 -41.46 38.54 -42.94
N ARG A 3 -40.95 38.48 -41.70
CA ARG A 3 -39.56 38.14 -41.39
C ARG A 3 -39.43 36.61 -41.30
N ARG A 4 -38.73 36.00 -42.26
CA ARG A 4 -38.30 34.58 -42.20
C ARG A 4 -36.97 34.49 -41.43
N ARG A 5 -36.93 33.69 -40.36
CA ARG A 5 -35.70 33.31 -39.65
C ARG A 5 -35.20 32.00 -40.26
N ILE A 6 -33.94 32.00 -40.71
CA ILE A 6 -33.22 30.82 -41.19
C ILE A 6 -32.48 30.26 -39.97
N THR A 7 -32.77 29.01 -39.59
CA THR A 7 -32.05 28.28 -38.55
C THR A 7 -31.06 27.35 -39.24
N ALA A 8 -29.75 27.60 -39.05
CA ALA A 8 -28.69 26.76 -39.58
C ALA A 8 -28.49 25.52 -38.69
N VAL A 9 -28.46 24.35 -39.31
CA VAL A 9 -28.11 23.06 -38.66
C VAL A 9 -26.59 22.93 -38.72
N ALA A 10 -25.93 22.92 -37.56
CA ALA A 10 -24.51 22.61 -37.45
C ALA A 10 -24.34 21.10 -37.28
N MET A 11 -23.77 20.43 -38.28
CA MET A 11 -23.28 19.06 -38.15
C MET A 11 -21.94 19.08 -37.40
N ALA A 12 -21.90 18.48 -36.20
CA ALA A 12 -20.67 18.26 -35.46
C ALA A 12 -20.02 16.95 -35.91
N VAL A 13 -18.87 17.04 -36.56
CA VAL A 13 -17.97 15.92 -36.86
C VAL A 13 -17.23 15.56 -35.58
N GLY A 14 -17.60 14.43 -34.97
CA GLY A 14 -16.95 13.90 -33.77
C GLY A 14 -15.61 13.23 -34.12
N ALA A 15 -14.50 13.83 -33.67
CA ALA A 15 -13.18 13.24 -33.75
C ALA A 15 -13.02 12.14 -32.68
N VAL A 16 -12.65 10.93 -33.10
CA VAL A 16 -12.25 9.82 -32.23
C VAL A 16 -10.82 10.07 -31.75
N LEU A 17 -10.64 10.37 -30.47
CA LEU A 17 -9.31 10.47 -29.85
C LEU A 17 -8.87 9.07 -29.38
N PRO A 18 -7.61 8.64 -29.66
CA PRO A 18 -7.08 7.43 -29.09
C PRO A 18 -6.87 7.62 -27.57
N LEU A 19 -7.57 6.81 -26.78
CA LEU A 19 -7.38 6.67 -25.33
C LEU A 19 -5.97 6.13 -25.06
N GLY A 20 -5.00 7.03 -24.94
CA GLY A 20 -3.70 6.71 -24.37
C GLY A 20 -3.89 6.27 -22.93
N VAL A 21 -3.55 5.02 -22.63
CA VAL A 21 -3.50 4.49 -21.27
C VAL A 21 -2.37 5.22 -20.54
N VAL A 22 -2.70 6.31 -19.86
CA VAL A 22 -1.76 7.00 -18.97
C VAL A 22 -1.53 6.06 -17.79
N ALA A 23 -0.35 5.42 -17.75
CA ALA A 23 0.07 4.65 -16.59
C ALA A 23 0.05 5.60 -15.38
N ALA A 24 -0.83 5.35 -14.42
CA ALA A 24 -0.91 6.17 -13.22
C ALA A 24 0.47 6.18 -12.54
N PRO A 25 1.04 7.35 -12.20
CA PRO A 25 2.31 7.40 -11.51
C PRO A 25 2.19 6.62 -10.21
N SER A 26 3.07 5.64 -10.00
CA SER A 26 3.17 4.97 -8.71
C SER A 26 3.59 6.01 -7.69
N ALA A 27 2.65 6.41 -6.82
CA ALA A 27 2.92 7.37 -5.76
C ALA A 27 4.13 6.89 -4.94
N GLN A 28 5.21 7.67 -4.99
CA GLN A 28 6.43 7.40 -4.24
C GLN A 28 6.20 7.82 -2.79
N ALA A 29 6.61 6.97 -1.84
CA ALA A 29 6.43 7.22 -0.41
C ALA A 29 7.01 8.58 -0.02
N ARG A 30 6.23 9.40 0.70
CA ARG A 30 6.78 10.58 1.37
C ARG A 30 7.42 10.13 2.68
N PRO A 31 8.49 10.80 3.15
CA PRO A 31 9.07 10.50 4.47
C PRO A 31 8.04 10.53 5.61
N SER A 32 7.02 11.39 5.50
CA SER A 32 5.89 11.50 6.44
C SER A 32 4.99 10.26 6.52
N ASP A 33 5.03 9.40 5.52
CA ASP A 33 4.16 8.23 5.46
C ASP A 33 4.70 7.09 6.33
N CYS A 34 5.98 7.17 6.71
CA CYS A 34 6.67 6.27 7.62
C CYS A 34 6.81 6.90 9.01
N ASP A 35 7.01 6.08 10.04
CA ASP A 35 7.23 6.57 11.42
C ASP A 35 8.73 6.55 11.80
N GLY A 36 9.58 6.06 10.89
CA GLY A 36 11.04 6.06 11.02
C GLY A 36 11.72 5.50 9.77
N GLY A 37 13.05 5.63 9.72
CA GLY A 37 13.90 5.01 8.69
C GLY A 37 14.09 3.51 8.92
N ASN A 38 15.24 2.97 8.49
CA ASN A 38 15.63 1.61 8.88
C ASN A 38 16.25 1.66 10.29
N LEU A 39 15.45 1.38 11.32
CA LEU A 39 15.93 1.34 12.69
C LEU A 39 16.73 0.06 12.92
N SER A 40 17.95 0.20 13.45
CA SER A 40 18.77 -0.94 13.88
C SER A 40 18.13 -1.59 15.11
N GLY A 41 17.95 -2.91 15.09
CA GLY A 41 17.35 -3.66 16.17
C GLY A 41 17.10 -5.12 15.80
N TYR A 42 16.73 -5.93 16.79
CA TYR A 42 16.23 -7.28 16.57
C TYR A 42 14.77 -7.21 16.15
N TYR A 43 14.43 -7.97 15.10
CA TYR A 43 13.06 -8.07 14.63
C TYR A 43 12.67 -9.53 14.44
N ASP A 44 11.56 -9.95 15.03
CA ASP A 44 11.01 -11.29 14.85
C ASP A 44 9.98 -11.31 13.73
N THR A 45 9.95 -12.41 12.98
CA THR A 45 8.96 -12.61 11.93
C THR A 45 7.63 -13.03 12.56
N VAL A 46 6.63 -12.17 12.48
CA VAL A 46 5.27 -12.44 13.01
C VAL A 46 4.34 -13.03 11.95
N TYR A 47 4.69 -12.86 10.67
CA TYR A 47 4.01 -13.47 9.54
C TYR A 47 4.98 -13.66 8.39
N SER A 48 4.84 -14.77 7.65
CA SER A 48 5.61 -15.07 6.45
C SER A 48 4.75 -15.81 5.43
N ARG A 49 4.81 -15.40 4.15
CA ARG A 49 4.14 -16.11 3.06
C ARG A 49 4.84 -15.90 1.72
N SER A 50 4.83 -16.94 0.89
CA SER A 50 5.42 -16.90 -0.44
C SER A 50 4.38 -16.59 -1.53
N PHE A 51 4.74 -15.70 -2.44
CA PHE A 51 3.98 -15.30 -3.61
C PHE A 51 4.93 -15.16 -4.80
N TYR A 52 4.62 -15.80 -5.93
CA TYR A 52 5.42 -15.68 -7.17
C TYR A 52 6.93 -15.94 -6.97
N GLY A 53 7.31 -16.84 -6.05
CA GLY A 53 8.71 -17.15 -5.74
C GLY A 53 9.45 -16.11 -4.89
N ARG A 54 8.74 -15.13 -4.31
CA ARG A 54 9.25 -14.21 -3.29
C ARG A 54 8.57 -14.54 -1.96
N THR A 55 9.24 -14.33 -0.83
CA THR A 55 8.62 -14.51 0.49
C THR A 55 8.50 -13.16 1.16
N ILE A 56 7.27 -12.74 1.45
CA ILE A 56 7.02 -11.53 2.22
C ILE A 56 6.88 -11.85 3.70
N GLU A 57 7.62 -11.11 4.51
CA GLU A 57 7.62 -11.18 5.96
C GLU A 57 7.11 -9.86 6.54
N LEU A 58 6.25 -9.96 7.55
CA LEU A 58 6.02 -8.89 8.50
C LEU A 58 6.92 -9.15 9.70
N ARG A 59 7.76 -8.17 10.05
CA ARG A 59 8.69 -8.27 11.17
C ARG A 59 8.42 -7.20 12.20
N ASN A 60 8.46 -7.57 13.48
CA ASN A 60 8.19 -6.72 14.62
C ASN A 60 9.43 -6.62 15.54
N ALA A 61 9.69 -5.46 16.13
CA ALA A 61 10.89 -5.18 16.91
C ALA A 61 10.88 -5.81 18.31
N SER A 62 11.72 -6.83 18.55
CA SER A 62 11.65 -7.77 19.69
C SER A 62 11.81 -7.22 21.12
N LEU A 63 12.31 -6.00 21.31
CA LEU A 63 12.66 -5.46 22.66
C LEU A 63 11.76 -4.32 23.12
N LEU A 64 11.07 -3.65 22.19
CA LEU A 64 10.19 -2.53 22.51
C LEU A 64 8.83 -2.67 21.84
N ASP A 65 8.62 -3.62 20.92
CA ASP A 65 7.35 -3.94 20.23
C ASP A 65 6.58 -2.69 19.77
N ILE A 66 7.32 -1.66 19.36
CA ILE A 66 6.71 -0.39 18.94
C ILE A 66 6.85 -0.16 17.44
N HIS A 67 7.65 -0.97 16.74
CA HIS A 67 7.91 -0.77 15.32
C HIS A 67 7.85 -2.06 14.53
N SER A 68 7.19 -1.99 13.38
CA SER A 68 7.14 -3.07 12.40
C SER A 68 7.67 -2.63 11.05
N LYS A 69 8.17 -3.59 10.27
CA LYS A 69 8.59 -3.41 8.87
C LYS A 69 8.24 -4.62 8.02
N ALA A 70 8.14 -4.39 6.71
CA ALA A 70 8.02 -5.44 5.71
C ALA A 70 9.41 -5.83 5.18
N ARG A 71 9.62 -7.13 4.98
CA ARG A 71 10.82 -7.67 4.34
C ARG A 71 10.41 -8.62 3.21
N LEU A 72 11.13 -8.54 2.09
CA LEU A 72 10.94 -9.40 0.93
C LEU A 72 12.20 -10.26 0.75
N LEU A 73 12.09 -11.55 1.05
CA LEU A 73 13.13 -12.52 0.72
C LEU A 73 13.05 -12.90 -0.76
N ASN A 74 14.21 -13.22 -1.34
CA ASN A 74 14.37 -13.47 -2.78
C ASN A 74 13.97 -12.26 -3.64
N TYR A 75 14.23 -11.05 -3.12
CA TYR A 75 14.03 -9.78 -3.82
C TYR A 75 14.68 -9.81 -5.21
N ARG A 76 13.96 -9.32 -6.21
CA ARG A 76 14.48 -9.08 -7.57
C ARG A 76 14.40 -7.60 -7.90
N SER A 77 15.34 -7.13 -8.71
CA SER A 77 15.32 -5.75 -9.20
C SER A 77 13.97 -5.42 -9.84
N GLY A 78 13.38 -4.29 -9.43
CA GLY A 78 12.05 -3.86 -9.84
C GLY A 78 10.91 -4.36 -8.95
N ASP A 79 11.14 -5.31 -8.04
CA ASP A 79 10.18 -5.62 -6.99
C ASP A 79 10.04 -4.39 -6.07
N LEU A 80 8.83 -4.18 -5.55
CA LEU A 80 8.49 -3.07 -4.67
C LEU A 80 7.92 -3.61 -3.36
N VAL A 81 8.40 -3.13 -2.21
CA VAL A 81 7.92 -3.54 -0.88
C VAL A 81 7.43 -2.34 -0.07
N TRP A 82 6.40 -2.53 0.74
CA TRP A 82 5.90 -1.52 1.68
C TRP A 82 5.22 -2.17 2.88
N ILE A 83 4.93 -1.33 3.88
CA ILE A 83 4.12 -1.70 5.03
C ILE A 83 2.95 -0.74 5.15
N ASP A 84 1.74 -1.30 5.29
CA ASP A 84 0.56 -0.52 5.62
C ASP A 84 0.39 -0.46 7.14
N ARG A 85 -0.10 0.68 7.65
CA ARG A 85 -0.49 0.86 9.05
C ARG A 85 -1.85 1.55 9.13
N SER A 86 -2.74 1.03 9.97
CA SER A 86 -3.97 1.74 10.35
C SER A 86 -3.73 3.18 10.79
N LEU A 87 -4.65 4.10 10.47
CA LEU A 87 -4.48 5.52 10.85
C LEU A 87 -4.67 5.73 12.35
N ARG A 88 -5.50 4.90 12.99
CA ARG A 88 -5.83 4.92 14.42
C ARG A 88 -5.53 3.57 15.06
N THR A 89 -5.35 3.57 16.38
CA THR A 89 -5.19 2.34 17.15
C THR A 89 -6.41 1.46 17.02
N MET A 90 -6.20 0.14 17.08
CA MET A 90 -7.21 -0.89 16.90
C MET A 90 -7.49 -1.58 18.23
N PRO A 91 -8.72 -2.11 18.44
CA PRO A 91 -8.96 -3.06 19.51
C PRO A 91 -8.02 -4.28 19.38
N LEU A 92 -7.47 -4.77 20.49
CA LEU A 92 -6.48 -5.86 20.48
C LEU A 92 -7.03 -7.23 20.03
N THR A 93 -8.34 -7.33 19.79
CA THR A 93 -9.03 -8.52 19.30
C THR A 93 -9.94 -8.15 18.13
N PRO A 94 -9.89 -8.88 17.00
CA PRO A 94 -9.02 -10.04 16.74
C PRO A 94 -7.57 -9.63 16.48
N LYS A 95 -6.61 -10.54 16.78
CA LYS A 95 -5.18 -10.32 16.51
C LYS A 95 -4.87 -10.07 15.02
N TYR A 96 -5.67 -10.66 14.14
CA TYR A 96 -5.57 -10.50 12.69
C TYR A 96 -6.89 -9.95 12.12
N PRO A 97 -7.12 -8.63 12.17
CA PRO A 97 -8.37 -8.04 11.68
C PRO A 97 -8.49 -8.10 10.16
N GLY A 98 -9.72 -8.06 9.65
CA GLY A 98 -9.98 -7.91 8.21
C GLY A 98 -9.92 -6.44 7.76
N ASP A 99 -9.79 -6.23 6.45
CA ASP A 99 -9.76 -4.88 5.84
C ASP A 99 -10.94 -3.99 6.25
N ASN A 100 -12.14 -4.55 6.38
CA ASN A 100 -13.32 -3.81 6.80
C ASN A 100 -13.21 -3.30 8.24
N GLN A 101 -12.60 -4.09 9.14
CA GLN A 101 -12.38 -3.68 10.53
C GLN A 101 -11.30 -2.59 10.60
N VAL A 102 -10.22 -2.72 9.84
CA VAL A 102 -9.16 -1.70 9.78
C VAL A 102 -9.69 -0.39 9.16
N ARG A 103 -10.55 -0.49 8.15
CA ARG A 103 -11.23 0.69 7.57
C ARG A 103 -12.19 1.35 8.57
N GLY A 104 -12.98 0.55 9.28
CA GLY A 104 -13.97 1.05 10.25
C GLY A 104 -13.33 1.60 11.53
N TYR A 105 -12.64 0.75 12.29
CA TYR A 105 -12.04 1.11 13.59
C TYR A 105 -10.74 1.91 13.43
N GLY A 106 -9.87 1.47 12.53
CA GLY A 106 -8.57 2.10 12.28
C GLY A 106 -8.65 3.37 11.44
N GLY A 107 -9.83 3.71 10.91
CA GLY A 107 -10.05 4.88 10.04
C GLY A 107 -9.42 4.75 8.66
N GLY A 108 -9.10 3.54 8.20
CA GLY A 108 -8.30 3.29 7.01
C GLY A 108 -6.83 3.06 7.37
N TRP A 109 -5.94 3.20 6.39
CA TRP A 109 -4.50 2.99 6.58
C TRP A 109 -3.67 3.98 5.78
N LYS A 110 -2.46 4.23 6.25
CA LYS A 110 -1.38 4.86 5.49
C LYS A 110 -0.42 3.80 4.95
N GLN A 111 0.25 4.12 3.86
CA GLN A 111 1.23 3.27 3.21
C GLN A 111 2.64 3.85 3.37
N CYS A 112 3.54 3.14 4.06
CA CYS A 112 4.96 3.48 4.10
C CYS A 112 5.70 2.70 3.00
N GLY A 113 5.84 3.32 1.84
CA GLY A 113 6.40 2.74 0.61
C GLY A 113 5.59 3.16 -0.63
N PRO A 114 5.88 2.60 -1.82
CA PRO A 114 6.75 1.46 -2.08
C PRO A 114 8.23 1.79 -2.11
N PHE A 115 9.06 0.80 -1.77
CA PHE A 115 10.52 0.86 -1.85
C PHE A 115 11.05 -0.21 -2.83
N GLY A 116 11.96 0.20 -3.72
CA GLY A 116 12.67 -0.70 -4.64
C GLY A 116 13.88 -1.36 -3.99
N ARG A 117 13.69 -2.02 -2.85
CA ARG A 117 14.72 -2.77 -2.10
C ARG A 117 14.07 -3.89 -1.28
N SER A 118 14.85 -4.73 -0.63
CA SER A 118 14.34 -5.90 0.11
C SER A 118 13.61 -5.58 1.42
N GLU A 119 13.66 -4.35 1.92
CA GLU A 119 13.01 -3.96 3.17
C GLU A 119 12.33 -2.58 3.08
N SER A 120 11.18 -2.45 3.73
CA SER A 120 10.54 -1.17 3.95
C SER A 120 11.25 -0.36 5.03
N ASN A 121 10.93 0.93 5.12
CA ASN A 121 11.08 1.69 6.37
C ASN A 121 10.13 1.15 7.45
N VAL A 122 10.22 1.68 8.68
CA VAL A 122 9.38 1.24 9.80
C VAL A 122 8.12 2.09 9.96
N VAL A 123 7.11 1.50 10.57
CA VAL A 123 5.91 2.17 11.09
C VAL A 123 5.73 1.82 12.55
N ARG A 124 5.02 2.65 13.32
CA ARG A 124 4.69 2.37 14.72
C ARG A 124 3.65 1.24 14.79
N SER A 125 3.95 0.12 15.44
CA SER A 125 3.03 -1.04 15.52
C SER A 125 2.22 -1.12 16.80
N TRP A 126 2.67 -0.49 17.89
CA TRP A 126 2.00 -0.61 19.20
C TRP A 126 0.51 -0.23 19.14
N HIS A 127 -0.36 -1.22 19.31
CA HIS A 127 -1.82 -1.12 19.18
C HIS A 127 -2.36 -0.68 17.80
N PHE A 128 -1.52 -0.64 16.76
CA PHE A 128 -1.95 -0.39 15.39
C PHE A 128 -2.02 -1.70 14.62
N ALA A 129 -3.01 -1.84 13.72
CA ALA A 129 -2.95 -2.88 12.71
C ALA A 129 -1.89 -2.53 11.66
N VAL A 130 -1.02 -3.48 11.35
CA VAL A 130 0.01 -3.40 10.31
C VAL A 130 -0.05 -4.61 9.38
N ARG A 131 0.35 -4.46 8.10
CA ARG A 131 0.54 -5.58 7.18
C ARG A 131 1.68 -5.33 6.21
N ALA A 132 2.40 -6.39 5.87
CA ALA A 132 3.45 -6.34 4.85
C ALA A 132 2.85 -6.55 3.46
N CYS A 133 3.25 -5.74 2.49
CA CYS A 133 2.81 -5.84 1.11
C CYS A 133 3.98 -5.72 0.12
N PHE A 134 3.84 -6.31 -1.06
CA PHE A 134 4.77 -6.12 -2.16
C PHE A 134 4.08 -6.18 -3.52
N ARG A 135 4.78 -5.70 -4.54
CA ARG A 135 4.43 -5.87 -5.95
C ARG A 135 5.64 -6.44 -6.68
N PRO A 136 5.53 -7.60 -7.34
CA PRO A 136 6.64 -8.14 -8.11
C PRO A 136 6.94 -7.27 -9.33
N ALA A 137 8.19 -7.22 -9.75
CA ALA A 137 8.65 -6.53 -10.95
C ALA A 137 7.83 -6.97 -12.18
N GLY A 138 7.21 -6.01 -12.87
CA GLY A 138 6.35 -6.29 -14.03
C GLY A 138 5.06 -7.06 -13.71
N GLY A 139 4.75 -7.30 -12.44
CA GLY A 139 3.53 -7.97 -12.01
C GLY A 139 2.31 -7.03 -12.02
N PRO A 140 1.12 -7.55 -12.37
CA PRO A 140 -0.08 -6.73 -12.47
C PRO A 140 -0.69 -6.40 -11.10
N THR A 141 -0.48 -7.26 -10.09
CA THR A 141 -1.14 -7.17 -8.79
C THR A 141 -0.15 -7.00 -7.64
N SER A 142 -0.62 -6.29 -6.62
CA SER A 142 0.06 -6.18 -5.33
C SER A 142 -0.46 -7.28 -4.42
N GLU A 143 0.43 -7.90 -3.66
CA GLU A 143 0.10 -8.93 -2.69
C GLU A 143 0.39 -8.43 -1.28
N CYS A 144 -0.54 -8.70 -0.37
CA CYS A 144 -0.41 -8.32 1.03
C CYS A 144 -0.61 -9.54 1.94
N GLY A 145 0.11 -9.53 3.06
CA GLY A 145 -0.20 -10.40 4.19
C GLY A 145 -1.49 -10.00 4.93
N PRO A 146 -1.92 -10.80 5.90
CA PRO A 146 -3.00 -10.41 6.80
C PRO A 146 -2.55 -9.19 7.62
N TRP A 147 -3.53 -8.44 8.13
CA TRP A 147 -3.26 -7.48 9.20
C TRP A 147 -2.85 -8.20 10.47
N TYR A 148 -1.99 -7.56 11.24
CA TYR A 148 -1.53 -8.01 12.55
C TYR A 148 -1.58 -6.82 13.50
N ILE A 149 -2.09 -7.04 14.71
CA ILE A 149 -2.06 -6.06 15.79
C ILE A 149 -1.04 -6.51 16.83
N ASP A 150 -0.14 -5.60 17.14
CA ASP A 150 0.85 -5.74 18.19
C ASP A 150 0.21 -5.50 19.57
N GLN A 151 0.45 -6.40 20.51
CA GLN A 151 -0.18 -6.40 21.84
C GLN A 151 0.78 -5.94 22.92
#